data_AF-A0AAU9YZY1-F1
#
_entry.id   AF-A0AAU9YZY1-F1
#
_cell.length_a   1.000
_cell.length_b   1.000
_cell.length_c   1.000
_cell.angle_alpha   90.00
_cell.angle_beta   90.00
_cell.angle_gamma   90.00
#
_symmetry.space_group_name_H-M   'P 1'
#
loop_
_entity.id
_entity.type
_entity.pdbx_description
1 polymer ?
#
loop_
_entity_poly.entity_id
_entity_poly.type
_entity_poly.pdbx_seq_one_letter_code
_entity_poly.pdbx_strand_id
1 'polypeptide(L)'
;MAGWNAYIDSLMADGTCQDAAIVGYKDSPSVWAAVPGKTFVSITPAEVGVLVGKDRSSFFVNGLTLGGQKCSVIRDSLLQDGEFTMDLRTKSTGGAPTFNVTVTMTAKSEFSV
;
A
#
# COMPACT_ATOMS: atom_id res chain seq x y z
N MET A 1 1.73 -12.21 22.31
CA MET A 1 0.84 -11.33 21.54
C MET A 1 1.38 -11.28 20.12
N ALA A 2 0.86 -12.11 19.21
CA ALA A 2 1.23 -12.01 17.80
C ALA A 2 0.44 -10.84 17.20
N GLY A 3 1.01 -9.63 17.26
CA GLY A 3 0.40 -8.43 16.69
C GLY A 3 0.72 -8.30 15.21
N TRP A 4 0.06 -7.35 14.53
CA TRP A 4 0.32 -7.01 13.12
C TRP A 4 1.80 -6.73 12.81
N ASN A 5 2.59 -6.30 13.79
CA ASN A 5 4.04 -6.11 13.64
C ASN A 5 4.79 -7.41 13.27
N ALA A 6 4.35 -8.58 13.76
CA ALA A 6 4.99 -9.86 13.39
C ALA A 6 4.82 -10.19 11.89
N TYR A 7 3.74 -9.71 11.26
CA TYR A 7 3.56 -9.82 9.82
C TYR A 7 4.51 -8.91 9.05
N ILE A 8 4.74 -7.68 9.55
CA ILE A 8 5.74 -6.78 8.97
C ILE A 8 7.13 -7.42 9.05
N ASP A 9 7.49 -8.01 10.20
CA ASP A 9 8.77 -8.72 10.36
C ASP A 9 8.89 -9.88 9.36
N SER A 10 7.80 -10.65 9.17
CA SER A 10 7.75 -11.74 8.20
C SER A 10 7.92 -11.26 6.75
N LEU A 11 7.31 -10.13 6.36
CA LEU A 11 7.44 -9.56 5.02
C LEU A 11 8.84 -8.99 4.77
N MET A 12 9.52 -8.53 5.81
CA MET A 12 10.87 -7.97 5.72
C MET A 12 11.98 -9.03 5.86
N ALA A 13 11.64 -10.24 6.28
CA ALA A 13 12.61 -11.29 6.62
C ALA A 13 13.44 -11.79 5.44
N ASP A 14 12.91 -11.72 4.21
CA ASP A 14 13.61 -12.18 3.00
C ASP A 14 14.63 -11.15 2.46
N GLY A 15 14.63 -9.92 3.01
CA GLY A 15 15.51 -8.84 2.60
C GLY A 15 15.22 -8.25 1.22
N THR A 16 14.09 -8.61 0.59
CA THR A 16 13.71 -8.11 -0.74
C THR A 16 12.93 -6.80 -0.65
N CYS A 17 12.19 -6.60 0.45
CA CYS A 17 11.41 -5.41 0.72
C CYS A 17 12.20 -4.40 1.57
N GLN A 18 11.97 -3.11 1.32
CA GLN A 18 12.54 -2.01 2.10
C GLN A 18 11.53 -1.34 3.05
N ASP A 19 10.24 -1.58 2.80
CA ASP A 19 9.11 -1.04 3.52
C ASP A 19 7.92 -1.99 3.32
N ALA A 20 7.07 -2.10 4.33
CA ALA A 20 5.87 -2.93 4.34
C ALA A 20 4.86 -2.32 5.32
N ALA A 21 3.57 -2.44 5.01
CA ALA A 21 2.51 -1.98 5.90
C ALA A 21 1.22 -2.80 5.74
N ILE A 22 0.45 -2.84 6.82
CA ILE A 22 -0.90 -3.37 6.90
C ILE A 22 -1.81 -2.21 7.25
N VAL A 23 -2.76 -1.93 6.35
CA VAL A 23 -3.65 -0.79 6.44
C VAL A 23 -5.09 -1.28 6.43
N GLY A 24 -5.83 -0.93 7.48
CA GLY A 24 -7.27 -1.07 7.51
C GLY A 24 -7.89 -0.10 6.50
N TYR A 25 -8.83 -0.57 5.67
CA TYR A 25 -9.49 0.26 4.66
C TYR A 25 -11.00 0.39 4.88
N LYS A 26 -11.61 -0.45 5.71
CA LYS A 26 -13.04 -0.40 6.06
C LYS A 26 -13.27 0.50 7.27
N ASP A 27 -14.43 1.17 7.27
CA ASP A 27 -14.98 2.05 8.32
C ASP A 27 -14.08 3.22 8.74
N SER A 28 -12.93 2.94 9.34
CA SER A 28 -11.93 3.91 9.76
C SER A 28 -10.55 3.53 9.20
N PRO A 29 -10.21 4.03 8.00
CA PRO A 29 -8.93 3.71 7.37
C PRO A 29 -7.77 4.15 8.25
N SER A 30 -6.89 3.21 8.60
CA SER A 30 -5.77 3.44 9.52
C SER A 30 -4.65 2.43 9.31
N VAL A 31 -3.42 2.85 9.55
CA VAL A 31 -2.26 1.96 9.52
C VAL A 31 -2.23 1.14 10.82
N TRP A 32 -2.24 -0.18 10.72
CA TRP A 32 -2.20 -1.06 11.90
C TRP A 32 -0.80 -1.57 12.22
N ALA A 33 0.02 -1.74 11.19
CA ALA A 33 1.45 -1.97 11.33
C ALA A 33 2.17 -1.46 10.09
N ALA A 34 3.38 -0.93 10.26
CA ALA A 34 4.26 -0.54 9.18
C ALA A 34 5.70 -0.55 9.67
N VAL A 35 6.66 -0.58 8.75
CA VAL A 35 8.07 -0.43 9.11
C VAL A 35 8.30 0.99 9.68
N PRO A 36 8.83 1.13 10.91
CA PRO A 36 9.08 2.44 11.51
C PRO A 36 10.08 3.27 10.70
N GLY A 37 9.83 4.59 10.60
CA GLY A 37 10.73 5.52 9.93
C GLY A 37 10.77 5.42 8.40
N LYS A 38 9.82 4.70 7.80
CA LYS A 38 9.66 4.56 6.36
C LYS A 38 8.44 5.32 5.84
N THR A 39 8.06 5.08 4.59
CA THR A 39 7.03 5.84 3.89
C THR A 39 5.63 5.38 4.29
N PHE A 40 5.41 4.07 4.36
CA PHE A 40 4.06 3.53 4.50
C PHE A 40 3.41 3.77 5.87
N VAL A 41 4.20 4.05 6.91
CA VAL A 41 3.68 4.48 8.21
C VAL A 41 2.90 5.80 8.15
N SER A 42 3.17 6.61 7.12
CA SER A 42 2.54 7.93 6.93
C SER A 42 1.35 7.90 5.98
N ILE A 43 0.88 6.71 5.57
CA ILE A 43 -0.28 6.58 4.68
C ILE A 43 -1.52 7.21 5.34
N THR A 44 -2.19 8.07 4.57
CA THR A 44 -3.37 8.78 5.05
C THR A 44 -4.68 8.08 4.66
N PRO A 45 -5.78 8.32 5.39
CA PRO A 45 -7.10 7.80 5.01
C PRO A 45 -7.54 8.25 3.60
N ALA A 46 -7.14 9.45 3.18
CA ALA A 46 -7.44 9.95 1.84
C ALA A 46 -6.72 9.12 0.74
N GLU A 47 -5.45 8.77 0.95
CA GLU A 47 -4.70 7.90 0.04
C GLU A 47 -5.30 6.50 -0.04
N VAL A 48 -5.72 5.93 1.10
CA VAL A 48 -6.45 4.65 1.13
C VAL A 48 -7.75 4.76 0.33
N GLY A 49 -8.50 5.84 0.50
CA GLY A 49 -9.73 6.10 -0.25
C GLY A 49 -9.52 6.18 -1.77
N VAL A 50 -8.36 6.68 -2.22
CA VAL A 50 -7.97 6.63 -3.64
C VAL A 50 -7.68 5.20 -4.08
N LEU A 51 -6.95 4.42 -3.27
CA LEU A 51 -6.61 3.03 -3.59
C LEU A 51 -7.85 2.13 -3.73
N VAL A 52 -8.84 2.27 -2.85
CA VAL A 52 -10.09 1.47 -2.89
C VAL A 52 -11.26 2.19 -3.57
N GLY A 53 -10.98 3.35 -4.17
CA GLY A 53 -11.97 4.18 -4.83
C GLY A 53 -12.58 3.54 -6.08
N LYS A 54 -13.77 4.00 -6.45
CA LYS A 54 -14.50 3.55 -7.66
C LYS A 54 -13.89 4.07 -8.96
N ASP A 55 -13.28 5.26 -8.90
CA ASP A 55 -12.60 5.82 -10.07
C ASP A 55 -11.28 5.09 -10.26
N ARG A 56 -11.22 4.22 -11.28
CA ARG A 56 -10.03 3.44 -11.61
C ARG A 56 -9.17 4.05 -12.71
N SER A 57 -9.55 5.19 -13.28
CA SER A 57 -8.91 5.72 -14.48
C SER A 57 -8.06 6.95 -14.19
N SER A 58 -8.46 7.79 -13.23
CA SER A 58 -7.79 9.08 -12.97
C SER A 58 -6.35 8.94 -12.47
N PHE A 59 -6.04 7.89 -11.71
CA PHE A 59 -4.69 7.65 -11.20
C PHE A 59 -3.70 7.10 -12.24
N PHE A 60 -4.15 6.64 -13.40
CA PHE A 60 -3.24 6.33 -14.51
C PHE A 60 -2.64 7.61 -15.12
N VAL A 61 -3.39 8.71 -15.11
CA VAL A 61 -2.95 10.00 -15.65
C VAL A 61 -2.22 10.82 -14.59
N ASN A 62 -2.81 10.94 -13.40
CA ASN A 62 -2.28 11.81 -12.34
C ASN A 62 -1.26 11.10 -11.43
N GLY A 63 -1.23 9.78 -11.44
CA GLY A 63 -0.57 8.98 -10.39
C GLY A 63 -1.36 9.03 -9.08
N LEU A 64 -0.76 8.48 -8.04
CA LEU A 64 -1.26 8.57 -6.67
C LEU A 64 -0.10 8.75 -5.69
N THR A 65 -0.41 9.00 -4.42
CA THR A 65 0.59 9.09 -3.35
C THR A 65 0.37 8.01 -2.31
N LEU A 66 1.47 7.52 -1.73
CA LEU A 66 1.46 6.62 -0.57
C LEU A 66 2.36 7.25 0.49
N GLY A 67 1.82 7.71 1.62
CA GLY A 67 2.60 8.43 2.63
C GLY A 67 3.31 9.66 2.06
N GLY A 68 2.70 10.34 1.08
CA GLY A 68 3.29 11.47 0.37
C GLY A 68 4.28 11.11 -0.74
N GLN A 69 4.71 9.84 -0.86
CA GLN A 69 5.55 9.39 -1.96
C GLN A 69 4.72 9.25 -3.23
N LYS A 70 5.07 10.00 -4.29
CA LYS A 70 4.42 9.90 -5.60
C LYS A 70 4.70 8.55 -6.25
N CYS A 71 3.67 7.93 -6.80
CA CYS A 71 3.69 6.65 -7.48
C CYS A 71 2.95 6.72 -8.82
N SER A 72 3.41 5.93 -9.79
CA SER A 72 2.69 5.61 -11.02
C SER A 72 2.06 4.24 -10.90
N VAL A 73 0.80 4.09 -11.32
CA VAL A 73 0.16 2.77 -11.44
C VAL A 73 0.69 2.09 -12.71
N ILE A 74 1.14 0.85 -12.58
CA ILE A 74 1.57 0.00 -13.70
C ILE A 74 0.42 -0.93 -14.10
N ARG A 75 -0.20 -1.59 -13.11
CA ARG A 75 -1.33 -2.48 -13.29
C ARG A 75 -2.33 -2.29 -12.18
N ASP A 76 -3.61 -2.39 -12.51
CA ASP A 76 -4.70 -2.32 -11.54
C ASP A 76 -5.68 -3.47 -11.74
N SER A 77 -5.63 -4.40 -10.80
CA SER A 77 -6.58 -5.50 -10.66
C SER A 77 -7.08 -5.62 -9.21
N LEU A 78 -7.04 -4.50 -8.45
CA LEU A 78 -7.27 -4.53 -7.01
C LEU A 78 -8.71 -4.91 -6.64
N LEU A 79 -9.66 -4.48 -7.47
CA LEU A 79 -11.09 -4.75 -7.32
C LEU A 79 -11.57 -5.89 -8.23
N GLN A 80 -10.65 -6.58 -8.91
CA GLN A 80 -10.96 -7.71 -9.76
C GLN A 80 -10.96 -8.99 -8.93
N ASP A 81 -12.07 -9.73 -8.97
CA ASP A 81 -12.21 -10.99 -8.27
C ASP A 81 -11.13 -11.99 -8.74
N GLY A 82 -10.37 -12.50 -7.76
CA GLY A 82 -9.32 -13.50 -7.98
C GLY A 82 -7.91 -12.92 -8.12
N GLU A 83 -7.75 -11.63 -8.41
CA GLU A 83 -6.43 -10.98 -8.46
C GLU A 83 -6.14 -10.15 -7.21
N PHE A 84 -7.04 -9.21 -6.86
CA PHE A 84 -6.90 -8.33 -5.70
C PHE A 84 -5.53 -7.66 -5.56
N THR A 85 -4.87 -7.33 -6.67
CA THR A 85 -3.52 -6.75 -6.68
C THR A 85 -3.46 -5.48 -7.52
N MET A 86 -2.62 -4.54 -7.11
CA MET A 86 -2.25 -3.36 -7.89
C MET A 86 -0.75 -3.19 -7.80
N ASP A 87 -0.10 -2.98 -8.95
CA ASP A 87 1.33 -2.71 -9.02
C ASP A 87 1.59 -1.26 -9.35
N LEU A 88 2.52 -0.67 -8.62
CA LEU A 88 2.94 0.70 -8.75
C LEU A 88 4.46 0.78 -8.80
N ARG A 89 4.95 1.94 -9.23
CA ARG A 89 6.36 2.31 -9.15
C ARG A 89 6.50 3.73 -8.64
N THR A 90 7.40 3.93 -7.68
CA THR A 90 7.65 5.27 -7.14
C THR A 90 8.21 6.20 -8.22
N LYS A 91 7.82 7.47 -8.17
CA LYS A 91 8.37 8.54 -9.00
C LYS A 91 9.46 9.24 -8.19
N SER A 92 10.61 9.46 -8.82
CA SER A 92 11.69 10.25 -8.25
C SER A 92 11.96 11.49 -9.10
N THR A 93 12.56 12.51 -8.49
CA THR A 93 13.12 13.67 -9.18
C THR A 93 14.64 13.54 -9.22
N GLY A 94 15.27 14.06 -10.28
CA GLY A 94 16.73 14.13 -10.35
C GLY A 94 17.48 12.79 -10.47
N GLY A 95 16.82 11.74 -10.99
CA GLY A 95 17.48 10.46 -11.28
C GLY A 95 17.72 9.57 -10.05
N ALA A 96 17.13 9.89 -8.90
CA ALA A 96 17.17 9.00 -7.73
C ALA A 96 16.50 7.64 -8.03
N PRO A 97 16.89 6.56 -7.35
CA PRO A 97 16.33 5.23 -7.60
C PRO A 97 14.81 5.22 -7.37
N THR A 98 14.13 4.45 -8.21
CA THR A 98 12.68 4.18 -8.09
C THR A 98 12.46 2.74 -7.70
N PHE A 99 11.37 2.48 -6.99
CA PHE A 99 11.06 1.19 -6.41
C PHE A 99 9.68 0.72 -6.82
N ASN A 100 9.54 -0.59 -7.00
CA ASN A 100 8.25 -1.21 -7.24
C ASN A 100 7.49 -1.33 -5.92
N VAL A 101 6.18 -1.16 -5.99
CA VAL A 101 5.26 -1.30 -4.85
C VAL A 101 4.09 -2.15 -5.33
N THR A 102 3.74 -3.17 -4.56
CA THR A 102 2.53 -3.98 -4.81
C THR A 102 1.57 -3.77 -3.66
N VAL A 103 0.33 -3.44 -3.97
CA VAL A 103 -0.79 -3.32 -3.03
C VAL A 103 -1.69 -4.51 -3.24
N THR A 104 -2.00 -5.23 -2.16
CA THR A 104 -2.94 -6.35 -2.19
C THR A 104 -4.13 -6.06 -1.28
N MET A 105 -5.33 -6.45 -1.73
CA MET A 105 -6.57 -6.25 -0.99
C MET A 105 -7.06 -7.60 -0.44
N THR A 106 -7.47 -7.61 0.83
CA THR A 106 -8.01 -8.81 1.48
C THR A 106 -9.41 -8.53 2.04
N ALA A 107 -10.27 -9.55 2.04
CA ALA A 107 -11.69 -9.43 2.40
C ALA A 107 -11.93 -9.04 3.87
N LYS A 108 -10.98 -9.40 4.73
CA LYS A 108 -10.90 -9.04 6.15
C LYS A 108 -9.46 -8.67 6.44
N SER A 109 -9.18 -7.38 6.48
CA SER A 109 -8.12 -6.95 7.37
C SER A 109 -8.61 -7.03 8.83
N GLU A 110 -9.92 -7.13 9.12
CA GLU A 110 -10.42 -7.21 10.51
C GLU A 110 -9.92 -8.42 11.33
N PHE A 111 -9.40 -8.11 12.52
CA PHE A 111 -9.07 -9.02 13.61
C PHE A 111 -10.36 -9.61 14.20
N SER A 112 -10.53 -10.94 14.18
CA SER A 112 -11.46 -11.59 15.11
C SER A 112 -10.73 -11.80 16.43
N VAL A 113 -11.16 -11.07 17.47
CA VAL A 113 -10.86 -11.36 18.88
C VAL A 113 -11.53 -12.67 19.29
#